data_AF-A0A6L2PZR4-F1
#
_entry.id   AF-A0A6L2PZR4-F1
#
_cell.length_a   1.000
_cell.length_b   1.000
_cell.length_c   1.000
_cell.angle_alpha   90.00
_cell.angle_beta   90.00
_cell.angle_gamma   90.00
#
_symmetry.space_group_name_H-M   'P 1'
#
loop_
_entity.id
_entity.type
_entity.pdbx_description
1 polymer ?
#
loop_
_entity_poly.entity_id
_entity_poly.type
_entity_poly.pdbx_seq_one_letter_code
_entity_poly.pdbx_strand_id
1 'polypeptide(L)'
;MNCKGRMDSKFMLMADLLCDKAATTTAMLREKLKTCTVEYITNNFDVESIWLNVIMKRLSMWRNFPELMNVGRTFHTSSVCGHIIKLTRLRVVDNSEIGKQAMAEGKPPKCIHIYNKKGVGTIGDKVLVAVKGEKKKGIIVGVKQNQPSLIPKFDSNNVVLIDDTGTPLGTRIHVPIPQILRTILKEKNVVKGVDYTKLLALATRFV
;
A
#
# COMPACT_ATOMS: atom_id res chain seq x y z
N MET A 1 13.66 22.58 -14.00
CA MET A 1 13.58 21.97 -15.34
C MET A 1 12.13 21.65 -15.65
N ASN A 2 11.62 22.24 -16.72
CA ASN A 2 10.22 22.27 -17.14
C ASN A 2 10.00 21.14 -18.15
N CYS A 3 9.12 20.17 -17.88
CA CYS A 3 8.77 19.11 -18.84
C CYS A 3 7.24 19.06 -18.98
N LYS A 4 6.68 19.86 -19.91
CA LYS A 4 5.30 19.70 -20.37
C LYS A 4 5.24 18.50 -21.32
N GLY A 5 4.69 17.39 -20.85
CA GLY A 5 4.32 16.25 -21.69
C GLY A 5 3.11 16.61 -22.56
N ARG A 6 3.30 16.59 -23.87
CA ARG A 6 2.26 16.76 -24.90
C ARG A 6 1.39 15.49 -24.91
N MET A 7 0.12 15.59 -24.51
CA MET A 7 -0.86 14.51 -24.67
C MET A 7 -1.37 14.48 -26.11
N ASP A 8 -1.33 13.31 -26.74
CA ASP A 8 -1.71 13.09 -28.14
C ASP A 8 -3.21 13.30 -28.38
N SER A 9 -3.53 14.08 -29.41
CA SER A 9 -4.89 14.47 -29.83
C SER A 9 -5.79 13.29 -30.23
N LYS A 10 -5.23 12.09 -30.47
CA LYS A 10 -6.01 10.89 -30.80
C LYS A 10 -6.78 10.30 -29.62
N PHE A 11 -6.35 10.55 -28.38
CA PHE A 11 -7.02 10.00 -27.19
C PHE A 11 -8.31 10.75 -26.83
N MET A 12 -8.36 12.06 -27.07
CA MET A 12 -9.58 12.87 -26.84
C MET A 12 -10.70 12.49 -27.80
N LEU A 13 -10.38 12.31 -29.09
CA LEU A 13 -11.36 11.95 -30.13
C LEU A 13 -12.06 10.60 -29.89
N MET A 14 -11.39 9.65 -29.23
CA MET A 14 -12.01 8.35 -28.90
C MET A 14 -12.93 8.41 -27.69
N ALA A 15 -12.70 9.32 -26.75
CA ALA A 15 -13.55 9.49 -25.57
C ALA A 15 -14.89 10.14 -25.95
N ASP A 16 -14.87 11.12 -26.85
CA ASP A 16 -16.09 11.82 -27.30
C ASP A 16 -17.00 10.88 -28.11
N LEU A 17 -16.42 10.02 -28.95
CA LEU A 17 -17.18 9.09 -29.80
C LEU A 17 -17.87 7.94 -29.03
N LEU A 18 -17.38 7.63 -27.82
CA LEU A 18 -18.00 6.66 -26.92
C LEU A 18 -19.16 7.27 -26.11
N CYS A 19 -19.08 8.58 -25.82
CA CYS A 19 -20.14 9.29 -25.09
C CYS A 19 -21.39 9.49 -25.96
N ASP A 20 -21.22 9.81 -27.24
CA ASP A 20 -22.34 10.04 -28.18
C ASP A 20 -23.15 8.76 -28.47
N LYS A 21 -22.52 7.59 -28.48
CA LYS A 21 -23.19 6.29 -28.72
C LYS A 21 -24.03 5.82 -27.54
N ALA A 22 -23.70 6.25 -26.32
CA ALA A 22 -24.47 5.93 -25.11
C ALA A 22 -25.73 6.81 -24.98
N ALA A 23 -25.67 8.05 -25.48
CA ALA A 23 -26.81 8.97 -25.46
C ALA A 23 -27.91 8.58 -26.48
N THR A 24 -27.53 8.07 -27.66
CA THR A 24 -28.50 7.67 -28.71
C THR A 24 -29.31 6.42 -28.36
N THR A 25 -28.72 5.47 -27.62
CA THR A 25 -29.40 4.23 -27.23
C THR A 25 -30.44 4.42 -26.12
N THR A 26 -30.24 5.39 -25.22
CA THR A 26 -31.21 5.71 -24.16
C THR A 26 -32.40 6.53 -24.66
N ALA A 27 -32.24 7.30 -25.74
CA ALA A 27 -33.33 8.04 -26.38
C ALA A 27 -34.34 7.11 -27.10
N MET A 28 -33.87 6.10 -27.85
CA MET A 28 -34.75 5.14 -28.54
C MET A 28 -35.61 4.29 -27.59
N LEU A 29 -35.09 3.95 -26.41
CA LEU A 29 -35.83 3.19 -25.41
C LEU A 29 -36.94 4.02 -24.73
N ARG A 30 -36.80 5.35 -24.70
CA ARG A 30 -37.78 6.27 -24.09
C ARG A 30 -38.96 6.58 -25.02
N GLU A 31 -38.79 6.42 -26.32
CA GLU A 31 -39.84 6.63 -27.33
C GLU A 31 -40.75 5.40 -27.48
N LYS A 32 -40.19 4.18 -27.41
CA LYS A 32 -40.96 2.92 -27.48
C LYS A 32 -41.91 2.68 -26.30
N LEU A 33 -41.68 3.34 -25.15
CA LEU A 33 -42.53 3.22 -23.97
C LEU A 33 -43.74 4.18 -23.98
N LYS A 34 -43.81 5.13 -24.93
CA LYS A 34 -44.88 6.13 -24.98
C LYS A 34 -46.08 5.76 -25.87
N THR A 35 -45.99 4.69 -26.67
CA THR A 35 -47.08 4.27 -27.57
C THR A 35 -48.00 3.19 -26.98
N CYS A 36 -47.79 2.77 -25.73
CA CYS A 36 -48.49 1.60 -25.16
C CYS A 36 -49.57 1.92 -24.11
N THR A 37 -50.04 3.16 -24.00
CA THR A 37 -51.17 3.49 -23.12
C THR A 37 -52.31 4.06 -23.92
N VAL A 38 -53.27 3.19 -24.28
CA VAL A 38 -54.72 3.29 -24.04
C VAL A 38 -55.39 2.27 -24.96
N GLU A 39 -55.86 1.13 -24.42
CA GLU A 39 -57.17 0.53 -24.72
C GLU A 39 -57.44 -0.75 -23.89
N TYR A 40 -58.35 -0.55 -22.94
CA TYR A 40 -59.35 -1.41 -22.30
C TYR A 40 -59.39 -2.95 -22.48
N ILE A 41 -59.36 -3.61 -21.31
CA ILE A 41 -60.38 -4.52 -20.71
C ILE A 41 -60.73 -5.88 -21.38
N THR A 42 -60.72 -6.90 -20.49
CA THR A 42 -61.33 -8.25 -20.54
C THR A 42 -60.76 -9.26 -21.54
N ASN A 43 -60.03 -10.27 -21.04
CA ASN A 43 -60.53 -11.63 -20.84
C ASN A 43 -59.38 -12.58 -20.44
N ASN A 44 -59.48 -13.08 -19.20
CA ASN A 44 -59.29 -14.46 -18.78
C ASN A 44 -58.38 -15.43 -19.60
N PHE A 45 -57.52 -16.10 -18.83
CA PHE A 45 -56.72 -17.31 -19.08
C PHE A 45 -55.31 -17.19 -19.72
N ASP A 46 -54.34 -17.64 -18.92
CA ASP A 46 -53.07 -18.31 -19.26
C ASP A 46 -51.95 -17.55 -20.01
N VAL A 47 -51.25 -16.63 -19.32
CA VAL A 47 -49.96 -16.09 -19.83
C VAL A 47 -48.85 -15.85 -18.79
N GLU A 48 -49.06 -16.09 -17.50
CA GLU A 48 -48.04 -15.83 -16.47
C GLU A 48 -46.80 -16.75 -16.55
N SER A 49 -46.87 -17.88 -17.23
CA SER A 49 -45.77 -18.85 -17.27
C SER A 49 -44.74 -18.61 -18.40
N ILE A 50 -45.06 -17.78 -19.40
CA ILE A 50 -44.18 -17.55 -20.56
C ILE A 50 -43.34 -16.27 -20.37
N TRP A 51 -43.90 -15.23 -19.72
CA TRP A 51 -43.21 -13.95 -19.53
C TRP A 51 -42.04 -14.01 -18.54
N LEU A 52 -42.16 -14.82 -17.48
CA LEU A 52 -41.07 -14.98 -16.50
C LEU A 52 -39.86 -15.75 -17.06
N ASN A 53 -40.05 -16.62 -18.05
CA ASN A 53 -38.96 -17.43 -18.62
C ASN A 53 -38.09 -16.66 -19.63
N VAL A 54 -38.67 -15.70 -20.36
CA VAL A 54 -37.91 -14.86 -21.32
C VAL A 54 -37.12 -13.77 -20.59
N ILE A 55 -37.66 -13.20 -19.51
CA ILE A 55 -36.98 -12.19 -18.69
C ILE A 55 -35.88 -12.82 -17.82
N MET A 56 -36.08 -14.04 -17.29
CA MET A 56 -35.06 -14.72 -16.48
C MET A 56 -33.90 -15.32 -17.28
N LYS A 57 -34.08 -15.67 -18.57
CA LYS A 57 -32.96 -16.16 -19.41
C LYS A 57 -32.02 -15.07 -19.91
N ARG A 58 -32.45 -13.80 -19.91
CA ARG A 58 -31.59 -12.66 -20.30
C ARG A 58 -30.80 -12.07 -19.13
N LEU A 59 -31.19 -12.40 -17.88
CA LEU A 59 -30.48 -12.02 -16.66
C LEU A 59 -29.45 -13.06 -16.18
N SER A 60 -29.45 -14.28 -16.72
CA SER A 60 -28.42 -15.29 -16.38
C SER A 60 -27.14 -15.19 -17.22
N MET A 61 -27.15 -14.43 -18.32
CA MET A 61 -25.96 -14.16 -19.15
C MET A 61 -25.15 -12.93 -18.67
N TRP A 62 -25.41 -12.46 -17.45
CA TRP A 62 -24.64 -11.41 -16.77
C TRP A 62 -24.05 -11.91 -15.45
N ARG A 63 -23.92 -13.24 -15.31
CA ARG A 63 -23.35 -13.87 -14.10
C ARG A 63 -21.92 -14.38 -14.26
N ASN A 64 -21.27 -14.08 -15.39
CA ASN A 64 -19.89 -14.51 -15.67
C ASN A 64 -19.01 -13.38 -16.23
N PHE A 65 -18.94 -12.24 -15.54
CA PHE A 65 -17.82 -11.30 -15.72
C PHE A 65 -17.28 -10.83 -14.36
N PRO A 66 -16.60 -11.70 -13.58
CA PRO A 66 -15.87 -11.25 -12.41
C PRO A 66 -14.42 -10.90 -12.78
N GLU A 67 -14.15 -10.08 -13.81
CA GLU A 67 -12.74 -9.79 -14.13
C GLU A 67 -12.40 -8.44 -14.76
N LEU A 68 -13.35 -7.52 -14.98
CA LEU A 68 -13.05 -6.23 -15.64
C LEU A 68 -13.33 -4.97 -14.82
N MET A 69 -13.55 -5.10 -13.50
CA MET A 69 -13.77 -3.95 -12.60
C MET A 69 -12.59 -3.68 -11.63
N ASN A 70 -11.39 -4.16 -11.95
CA ASN A 70 -10.18 -3.92 -11.13
C ASN A 70 -9.02 -3.27 -11.90
N VAL A 71 -9.27 -2.67 -13.05
CA VAL A 71 -8.24 -1.95 -13.83
C VAL A 71 -8.04 -0.49 -13.35
N GLY A 72 -8.87 -0.03 -12.41
CA GLY A 72 -8.91 1.38 -11.97
C GLY A 72 -8.10 1.76 -10.73
N ARG A 73 -7.17 0.93 -10.22
CA ARG A 73 -6.38 1.28 -9.02
C ARG A 73 -4.87 1.17 -9.20
N THR A 74 -4.25 1.84 -10.19
CA THR A 74 -2.78 1.74 -10.29
C THR A 74 -2.03 2.89 -10.97
N PHE A 75 -2.56 4.11 -11.01
CA PHE A 75 -1.72 5.28 -11.33
C PHE A 75 -1.63 6.21 -10.13
N HIS A 76 -0.66 5.92 -9.26
CA HIS A 76 -0.22 6.90 -8.26
C HIS A 76 0.68 7.92 -8.97
N THR A 77 0.19 9.15 -9.12
CA THR A 77 0.94 10.26 -9.74
C THR A 77 1.93 10.93 -8.78
N SER A 78 1.89 10.57 -7.49
CA SER A 78 2.81 11.07 -6.48
C SER A 78 4.21 10.49 -6.64
N SER A 79 5.24 11.34 -6.54
CA SER A 79 6.64 10.91 -6.48
C SER A 79 6.89 9.88 -5.38
N VAL A 80 7.78 8.92 -5.62
CA VAL A 80 8.14 7.87 -4.65
C VAL A 80 8.66 8.51 -3.35
N CYS A 81 7.90 8.34 -2.26
CA CYS A 81 8.29 8.84 -0.95
C CYS A 81 9.33 7.90 -0.31
N GLY A 82 10.53 8.42 -0.04
CA GLY A 82 11.61 7.67 0.63
C GLY A 82 11.53 7.65 2.16
N HIS A 83 10.56 8.35 2.75
CA HIS A 83 10.41 8.46 4.20
C HIS A 83 9.85 7.17 4.82
N ILE A 84 10.21 6.92 6.08
CA ILE A 84 9.61 5.83 6.85
C ILE A 84 8.35 6.37 7.52
N ILE A 85 7.20 5.86 7.07
CA ILE A 85 5.86 6.18 7.57
C ILE A 85 5.08 4.88 7.79
N LYS A 86 3.81 4.99 8.18
CA LYS A 86 2.92 3.82 8.27
C LYS A 86 2.85 3.10 6.92
N LEU A 87 2.79 1.77 6.94
CA LEU A 87 2.77 0.87 5.80
C LEU A 87 4.06 0.82 4.95
N THR A 88 5.11 1.56 5.32
CA THR A 88 6.41 1.46 4.63
C THR A 88 6.97 0.05 4.78
N ARG A 89 7.43 -0.52 3.65
CA ARG A 89 8.17 -1.78 3.63
C ARG A 89 9.59 -1.55 4.12
N LEU A 90 10.04 -2.39 5.02
CA LEU A 90 11.33 -2.31 5.67
C LEU A 90 12.13 -3.58 5.38
N ARG A 91 13.45 -3.45 5.39
CA ARG A 91 14.37 -4.58 5.34
C ARG A 91 14.89 -4.85 6.74
N VAL A 92 14.67 -6.07 7.23
CA VAL A 92 15.30 -6.53 8.46
C VAL A 92 16.74 -6.93 8.17
N VAL A 93 17.66 -6.42 8.99
CA VAL A 93 19.11 -6.51 8.78
C VAL A 93 19.80 -7.46 9.78
N ASP A 94 19.06 -7.88 10.79
CA ASP A 94 19.53 -8.84 11.78
C ASP A 94 19.46 -10.29 11.28
N ASN A 95 20.11 -11.18 12.02
CA ASN A 95 20.09 -12.61 11.76
C ASN A 95 18.93 -13.34 12.49
N SER A 96 17.91 -12.62 12.96
CA SER A 96 16.77 -13.22 13.68
C SER A 96 16.01 -14.22 12.80
N GLU A 97 15.50 -15.29 13.41
CA GLU A 97 14.75 -16.32 12.69
C GLU A 97 13.49 -15.75 12.05
N ILE A 98 12.76 -14.91 12.79
CA ILE A 98 11.54 -14.25 12.33
C ILE A 98 11.80 -13.39 11.09
N GLY A 99 12.90 -12.62 11.10
CA GLY A 99 13.32 -11.78 9.98
C GLY A 99 13.66 -12.61 8.73
N LYS A 100 14.45 -13.68 8.90
CA LYS A 100 14.85 -14.57 7.79
C LYS A 100 13.65 -15.30 7.18
N GLN A 101 12.77 -15.84 8.02
CA GLN A 101 11.58 -16.56 7.57
C GLN A 101 10.63 -15.64 6.80
N ALA A 102 10.41 -14.40 7.28
CA ALA A 102 9.55 -13.44 6.57
C ALA A 102 10.09 -13.08 5.17
N MET A 103 11.42 -13.00 5.03
CA MET A 103 12.05 -12.77 3.73
C MET A 103 11.96 -14.00 2.82
N ALA A 104 12.13 -15.21 3.36
CA ALA A 104 11.97 -16.46 2.61
C ALA A 104 10.52 -16.66 2.10
N GLU A 105 9.52 -16.28 2.90
CA GLU A 105 8.10 -16.28 2.52
C GLU A 105 7.74 -15.16 1.53
N GLY A 106 8.66 -14.22 1.26
CA GLY A 106 8.44 -13.11 0.34
C GLY A 106 7.52 -12.01 0.87
N LYS A 107 7.22 -11.99 2.18
CA LYS A 107 6.39 -10.98 2.84
C LYS A 107 7.26 -10.01 3.64
N PRO A 108 7.70 -8.89 3.04
CA PRO A 108 8.61 -7.98 3.71
C PRO A 108 7.93 -7.31 4.91
N PRO A 109 8.68 -7.03 5.98
CA PRO A 109 8.24 -6.29 7.16
C PRO A 109 7.56 -4.96 6.82
N LYS A 110 6.46 -4.64 7.50
CA LYS A 110 5.75 -3.36 7.34
C LYS A 110 5.71 -2.56 8.63
N CYS A 111 5.96 -1.27 8.56
CA CYS A 111 5.82 -0.36 9.69
C CYS A 111 4.34 -0.13 10.02
N ILE A 112 3.91 -0.35 11.26
CA ILE A 112 2.56 -0.06 11.75
C ILE A 112 2.54 1.32 12.42
N HIS A 113 3.50 1.57 13.32
CA HIS A 113 3.53 2.75 14.16
C HIS A 113 4.95 3.22 14.40
N ILE A 114 5.14 4.54 14.50
CA ILE A 114 6.43 5.16 14.80
C ILE A 114 6.26 5.87 16.14
N TYR A 115 7.16 5.62 17.07
CA TYR A 115 7.12 6.23 18.41
C TYR A 115 7.68 7.68 18.38
N ASN A 116 7.11 8.51 17.51
CA ASN A 116 7.44 9.91 17.31
C ASN A 116 6.14 10.71 17.14
N LYS A 117 6.10 11.94 17.66
CA LYS A 117 4.98 12.86 17.48
C LYS A 117 4.78 13.27 16.01
N LYS A 118 5.87 13.34 15.23
CA LYS A 118 5.86 13.78 13.82
C LYS A 118 5.29 12.75 12.84
N GLY A 119 5.18 11.47 13.24
CA GLY A 119 4.72 10.40 12.36
C GLY A 119 5.68 10.02 11.22
N VAL A 120 6.90 10.58 11.20
CA VAL A 120 7.98 10.26 10.26
C VAL A 120 9.16 9.68 11.03
N GLY A 121 9.67 8.54 10.56
CA GLY A 121 10.78 7.80 11.19
C GLY A 121 12.13 8.28 10.69
N THR A 122 13.03 8.58 11.62
CA THR A 122 14.44 8.90 11.36
C THR A 122 15.36 7.86 11.98
N ILE A 123 16.66 7.99 11.74
CA ILE A 123 17.66 7.07 12.29
C ILE A 123 17.59 7.08 13.83
N GLY A 124 17.57 5.90 14.45
CA GLY A 124 17.52 5.73 15.90
C GLY A 124 16.14 5.89 16.53
N ASP A 125 15.08 6.00 15.73
CA ASP A 125 13.70 5.98 16.24
C ASP A 125 13.19 4.55 16.42
N LYS A 126 12.35 4.35 17.44
CA LYS A 126 11.64 3.10 17.67
C LYS A 126 10.43 3.04 16.73
N VAL A 127 10.21 1.87 16.17
CA VAL A 127 9.06 1.54 15.31
C VAL A 127 8.39 0.25 15.75
N LEU A 128 7.10 0.15 15.52
CA LEU A 128 6.34 -1.10 15.61
C LEU A 128 6.20 -1.68 14.21
N VAL A 129 6.63 -2.92 14.04
CA VAL A 129 6.74 -3.60 12.75
C VAL A 129 5.90 -4.88 12.78
N ALA A 130 5.18 -5.13 11.70
CA ALA A 130 4.55 -6.42 11.42
C ALA A 130 5.55 -7.32 10.69
N VAL A 131 5.94 -8.45 11.29
CA VAL A 131 6.82 -9.46 10.67
C VAL A 131 6.18 -10.82 10.87
N LYS A 132 5.96 -11.58 9.78
CA LYS A 132 5.33 -12.92 9.80
C LYS A 132 4.02 -12.98 10.61
N GLY A 133 3.20 -11.92 10.56
CA GLY A 133 1.94 -11.85 11.32
C GLY A 133 2.09 -11.51 12.81
N GLU A 134 3.31 -11.37 13.31
CA GLU A 134 3.61 -10.92 14.67
C GLU A 134 3.90 -9.42 14.72
N LYS A 135 3.55 -8.81 15.86
CA LYS A 135 3.98 -7.45 16.19
C LYS A 135 5.32 -7.51 16.92
N LYS A 136 6.35 -6.87 16.36
CA LYS A 136 7.65 -6.71 17.01
C LYS A 136 8.06 -5.24 16.99
N LYS A 137 8.82 -4.82 18.00
CA LYS A 137 9.43 -3.50 17.98
C LYS A 137 10.70 -3.56 17.13
N GLY A 138 11.14 -2.42 16.63
CA GLY A 138 12.36 -2.30 15.87
C GLY A 138 12.97 -0.92 16.02
N ILE A 139 14.25 -0.83 15.66
CA ILE A 139 15.00 0.43 15.61
C ILE A 139 15.40 0.66 14.17
N ILE A 140 15.16 1.87 13.69
CA ILE A 140 15.61 2.30 12.37
C ILE A 140 17.12 2.53 12.42
N VAL A 141 17.86 1.77 11.62
CA VAL A 141 19.32 1.89 11.51
C VAL A 141 19.72 2.69 10.27
N GLY A 142 19.00 2.50 9.17
CA GLY A 142 19.30 3.16 7.89
C GLY A 142 18.03 3.63 7.20
N VAL A 143 18.11 4.79 6.56
CA VAL A 143 17.00 5.44 5.87
C VAL A 143 17.40 5.81 4.45
N LYS A 144 16.43 5.71 3.54
CA LYS A 144 16.58 6.15 2.14
C LYS A 144 16.30 7.64 1.93
N GLN A 145 15.52 8.24 2.82
CA GLN A 145 15.18 9.66 2.75
C GLN A 145 16.45 10.53 2.77
N ASN A 146 16.43 11.67 2.07
CA ASN A 146 17.57 12.59 2.09
C ASN A 146 17.79 13.11 3.52
N GLN A 147 19.03 12.98 3.98
CA GLN A 147 19.48 13.41 5.30
C GLN A 147 20.28 14.71 5.20
N PRO A 148 20.45 15.46 6.30
CA PRO A 148 21.38 16.58 6.32
C PRO A 148 22.83 16.12 6.05
N SER A 149 23.68 17.08 5.67
CA SER A 149 25.10 16.85 5.42
C SER A 149 25.77 16.12 6.59
N LEU A 150 26.77 15.29 6.30
CA LEU A 150 27.51 14.45 7.25
C LEU A 150 26.74 13.24 7.81
N ILE A 151 25.46 13.06 7.47
CA ILE A 151 24.70 11.85 7.82
C ILE A 151 24.69 10.89 6.61
N PRO A 152 25.07 9.62 6.79
CA PRO A 152 25.08 8.66 5.69
C PRO A 152 23.66 8.35 5.23
N LYS A 153 23.49 8.31 3.92
CA LYS A 153 22.26 7.88 3.24
C LYS A 153 22.41 6.42 2.81
N PHE A 154 21.40 5.61 3.11
CA PHE A 154 21.35 4.21 2.70
C PHE A 154 20.43 4.04 1.49
N ASP A 155 20.65 3.01 0.67
CA ASP A 155 19.77 2.71 -0.45
C ASP A 155 18.44 2.07 -0.02
N SER A 156 18.47 1.35 1.11
CA SER A 156 17.33 0.64 1.69
C SER A 156 16.99 1.14 3.09
N ASN A 157 15.69 1.09 3.42
CA ASN A 157 15.21 1.35 4.77
C ASN A 157 15.49 0.11 5.64
N ASN A 158 16.44 0.24 6.55
CA ASN A 158 17.00 -0.85 7.34
C ASN A 158 16.50 -0.77 8.78
N VAL A 159 16.04 -1.90 9.30
CA VAL A 159 15.55 -2.04 10.68
C VAL A 159 16.19 -3.25 11.36
N VAL A 160 16.48 -3.09 12.64
CA VAL A 160 16.87 -4.18 13.55
C VAL A 160 15.71 -4.41 14.51
N LEU A 161 15.30 -5.66 14.69
CA LEU A 161 14.20 -6.01 15.57
C LEU A 161 14.64 -6.03 17.02
N ILE A 162 13.76 -5.56 17.90
CA ILE A 162 13.96 -5.50 19.34
C ILE A 162 12.74 -6.08 20.07
N ASP A 163 13.01 -6.56 21.27
CA ASP A 163 11.96 -6.92 22.23
C ASP A 163 11.37 -5.71 22.94
N ASP A 164 10.33 -5.96 23.73
CA ASP A 164 9.70 -4.92 24.55
C ASP A 164 10.63 -4.35 25.62
N THR A 165 11.60 -5.15 26.08
CA THR A 165 12.69 -4.75 26.98
C THR A 165 13.78 -3.95 26.25
N GLY A 166 13.78 -3.97 24.91
CA GLY A 166 14.75 -3.30 24.05
C GLY A 166 16.07 -4.02 23.85
N THR A 167 16.16 -5.30 24.23
CA THR A 167 17.24 -6.17 23.76
C THR A 167 17.02 -6.50 22.28
N PRO A 168 18.05 -6.48 21.42
CA PRO A 168 17.92 -6.91 20.03
C PRO A 168 17.61 -8.40 19.94
N LEU A 169 16.71 -8.77 19.02
CA LEU A 169 16.31 -10.18 18.81
C LEU A 169 17.40 -11.00 18.13
N GLY A 170 18.14 -10.38 17.21
CA GLY A 170 19.26 -11.02 16.52
C GLY A 170 20.57 -10.88 17.28
N THR A 171 21.47 -11.85 17.08
CA THR A 171 22.84 -11.87 17.62
C THR A 171 23.83 -11.11 16.75
N ARG A 172 23.56 -10.88 15.47
CA ARG A 172 24.50 -10.23 14.54
C ARG A 172 23.79 -9.31 13.56
N ILE A 173 24.41 -8.16 13.29
CA ILE A 173 23.92 -7.16 12.34
C ILE A 173 24.82 -7.18 11.10
N HIS A 174 24.25 -7.43 9.92
CA HIS A 174 25.03 -7.64 8.69
C HIS A 174 25.44 -6.35 7.96
N VAL A 175 24.63 -5.30 8.07
CA VAL A 175 24.85 -4.01 7.40
C VAL A 175 25.62 -3.07 8.33
N PRO A 176 26.49 -2.18 7.80
CA PRO A 176 27.13 -1.14 8.60
C PRO A 176 26.11 -0.23 9.29
N ILE A 177 26.45 0.20 10.51
CA ILE A 177 25.62 1.08 11.33
C ILE A 177 26.17 2.51 11.27
N PRO A 178 25.34 3.55 11.12
CA PRO A 178 25.82 4.92 11.17
C PRO A 178 26.36 5.29 12.55
N GLN A 179 27.52 5.96 12.61
CA GLN A 179 28.18 6.38 13.85
C GLN A 179 27.29 7.29 14.72
N ILE A 180 26.41 8.07 14.08
CA ILE A 180 25.48 9.02 14.72
C ILE A 180 24.53 8.30 15.69
N LEU A 181 24.25 7.01 15.48
CA LEU A 181 23.46 6.23 16.42
C LEU A 181 24.09 6.18 17.82
N ARG A 182 25.42 6.23 17.95
CA ARG A 182 26.07 6.27 19.27
C ARG A 182 25.71 7.53 20.04
N THR A 183 25.60 8.66 19.37
CA THR A 183 25.23 9.94 19.99
C THR A 183 23.74 9.97 20.35
N ILE A 184 22.89 9.65 19.37
CA ILE A 184 21.42 9.67 19.54
C ILE A 184 20.97 8.69 20.64
N LEU A 185 21.57 7.51 20.70
CA LEU A 185 21.16 6.49 21.66
C LEU A 185 21.62 6.82 23.08
N LYS A 186 22.79 7.47 23.26
CA LYS A 186 23.22 7.98 24.57
C LYS A 186 22.22 9.00 25.11
N GLU A 187 21.77 9.93 24.27
CA GLU A 187 20.76 10.94 24.65
C GLU A 187 19.41 10.30 25.00
N LYS A 188 18.95 9.32 24.19
CA LYS A 188 17.66 8.65 24.41
C LYS A 188 17.66 7.68 25.59
N ASN A 189 18.81 7.10 25.97
CA ASN A 189 18.92 6.18 27.12
C ASN A 189 18.56 6.87 28.43
N VAL A 190 18.98 8.13 28.63
CA VAL A 190 18.72 8.90 29.86
C VAL A 190 17.22 9.06 30.14
N VAL A 191 16.40 9.16 29.10
CA VAL A 191 14.98 9.51 29.21
C VAL A 191 14.06 8.28 29.23
N LYS A 192 14.47 7.14 28.64
CA LYS A 192 13.55 6.04 28.32
C LYS A 192 13.93 4.66 28.86
N GLY A 193 14.97 4.56 29.69
CA GLY A 193 15.29 3.36 30.48
C GLY A 193 15.52 2.06 29.69
N VAL A 194 15.88 2.18 28.40
CA VAL A 194 16.13 1.03 27.52
C VAL A 194 17.57 1.10 27.04
N ASP A 195 18.37 0.10 27.38
CA ASP A 195 19.81 0.09 27.08
C ASP A 195 20.09 -0.36 25.63
N TYR A 196 20.24 0.61 24.73
CA TYR A 196 20.66 0.34 23.35
C TYR A 196 22.13 -0.03 23.18
N THR A 197 22.88 -0.06 24.29
CA THR A 197 24.27 -0.49 24.36
C THR A 197 24.46 -1.87 23.74
N LYS A 198 23.50 -2.78 23.95
CA LYS A 198 23.52 -4.13 23.37
C LYS A 198 23.47 -4.10 21.85
N LEU A 199 22.65 -3.24 21.24
CA LEU A 199 22.58 -3.12 19.78
C LEU A 199 23.90 -2.62 19.19
N LEU A 200 24.51 -1.60 19.82
CA LEU A 200 25.79 -1.04 19.38
C LEU A 200 26.93 -2.07 19.51
N ALA A 201 26.88 -2.95 20.49
CA ALA A 201 27.88 -4.01 20.69
C ALA A 201 27.82 -5.12 19.62
N LEU A 202 26.65 -5.35 19.00
CA LEU A 202 26.49 -6.36 17.94
C LEU A 202 26.94 -5.87 16.56
N ALA A 203 27.22 -4.58 16.42
CA ALA A 203 27.59 -3.96 15.17
C ALA A 203 29.06 -4.25 14.84
N THR A 204 29.32 -4.72 13.63
CA THR A 204 30.68 -5.05 13.18
C THR A 204 31.40 -3.87 12.51
N ARG A 205 30.64 -3.03 11.79
CA ARG A 205 31.17 -1.91 10.99
C ARG A 205 30.35 -0.66 11.25
N PHE A 206 31.05 0.48 11.32
CA PHE A 206 30.46 1.80 11.46
C PHE A 206 30.80 2.67 10.27
N VAL A 207 29.84 3.51 9.84
CA VAL A 207 29.97 4.48 8.74
C VAL A 207 29.60 5.87 9.24
#